data_AF-A0AAD7V9U9-F1
#
_entry.id   AF-A0AAD7V9U9-F1
#
_cell.length_a   1.000
_cell.length_b   1.000
_cell.length_c   1.000
_cell.angle_alpha   90.00
_cell.angle_beta   90.00
_cell.angle_gamma   90.00
#
_symmetry.space_group_name_H-M   'P 1'
#
loop_
_entity.id
_entity.type
_entity.pdbx_description
1 polymer ?
#
loop_
_entity_poly.entity_id
_entity_poly.type
_entity_poly.pdbx_seq_one_letter_code
_entity_poly.pdbx_strand_id
1 'polypeptide(L)'
;MCPDFTTLERRCTEQVCHCDWRLTIRECEEAYAMRYIHIVNIVVSGFATLLCIFSLAYRMLYKKEALWGRRPGTGAGFLRPKPINTMLLLGIFFNGLRMTSSAVIVSNVLPSNYAIRLFVFDIAWQFGYGAIVLYLVGVSQVIKQSVNASGWMPSALFVDVIGCTLFLIPFIFNNVISVLAGVFADTHVRTATILIRTLYFAWFIECTVLSALIVYAGARLIRILKENHRKLMNVIAAEHMTEIRAGVAKIRAQVIILSVALALFAIALCLQGVLRSRIMSHTTGNVIISVPWMYIGSITTFAFLLAILMSPTDIMQNPAFASLRKTSKDLNTARNMNDLEAQRQHQPSSREESSILSGISKAFDPDESSTTVDFETPTRDRNSFITAHDDGKSEKAVVEHMDIN
;
A
#
# COMPACT_ATOMS: atom_id res chain seq x y z
N MET A 1 49.33 16.81 16.33
CA MET A 1 48.04 17.46 16.01
C MET A 1 47.46 16.73 14.82
N CYS A 2 46.28 16.12 14.93
CA CYS A 2 45.56 15.65 13.75
C CYS A 2 45.01 16.86 13.01
N PRO A 3 45.31 17.04 11.72
CA PRO A 3 44.68 18.10 10.92
C PRO A 3 43.17 17.84 10.85
N ASP A 4 42.39 18.93 10.76
CA ASP A 4 40.96 18.84 10.51
C ASP A 4 40.71 18.04 9.22
N PHE A 5 40.03 16.91 9.35
CA PHE A 5 39.81 15.96 8.26
C PHE A 5 38.33 15.63 8.19
N THR A 6 37.76 15.73 7.00
CA THR A 6 36.35 15.45 6.73
C THR A 6 36.23 14.46 5.60
N THR A 7 35.72 13.27 5.91
CA THR A 7 35.25 12.26 4.94
C THR A 7 33.75 12.13 5.03
N LEU A 8 33.16 11.30 4.17
CA LEU A 8 31.75 10.97 4.29
C LEU A 8 31.45 10.20 5.59
N GLU A 9 32.34 9.29 5.98
CA GLU A 9 32.15 8.43 7.16
C GLU A 9 32.54 9.09 8.48
N ARG A 10 33.47 10.05 8.47
CA ARG A 10 34.00 10.67 9.69
C ARG A 10 34.28 12.15 9.53
N ARG A 11 34.09 12.89 10.61
CA ARG A 11 34.45 14.28 10.74
C ARG A 11 35.26 14.49 12.01
N CYS A 12 36.51 14.92 11.85
CA CYS A 12 37.41 15.18 12.96
C CYS A 12 37.64 16.68 13.11
N THR A 13 37.47 17.20 14.33
CA THR A 13 37.70 18.60 14.71
C THR A 13 38.43 18.61 16.04
N GLU A 14 39.56 19.31 16.11
CA GLU A 14 40.32 19.47 17.38
C GLU A 14 40.63 18.14 18.10
N GLN A 15 41.03 17.10 17.34
CA GLN A 15 41.33 15.73 17.81
C GLN A 15 40.12 14.85 18.19
N VAL A 16 38.90 15.39 18.17
CA VAL A 16 37.69 14.59 18.38
C VAL A 16 37.11 14.20 17.02
N CYS A 17 36.88 12.91 16.82
CA CYS A 17 36.26 12.38 15.60
C CYS A 17 34.83 11.90 15.88
N HIS A 18 33.93 12.29 15.00
CA HIS A 18 32.54 11.85 14.98
C HIS A 18 32.25 11.07 13.71
N CYS A 19 31.36 10.09 13.81
CA CYS A 19 31.09 9.11 12.77
C CYS A 19 29.70 9.31 12.16
N ASP A 20 29.55 9.08 10.86
CA ASP A 20 28.26 8.72 10.30
C ASP A 20 27.94 7.28 10.74
N TRP A 21 27.06 7.14 11.72
CA TRP A 21 26.66 5.85 12.30
C TRP A 21 26.06 4.87 11.28
N ARG A 22 25.67 5.34 10.08
CA ARG A 22 25.21 4.47 8.97
C ARG A 22 26.36 3.80 8.24
N LEU A 23 27.54 4.41 8.28
CA LEU A 23 28.74 3.97 7.57
C LEU A 23 29.72 3.30 8.51
N THR A 24 29.98 3.86 9.69
CA THR A 24 30.94 3.31 10.66
C THR A 24 30.61 3.76 12.08
N ILE A 25 31.07 2.98 13.06
CA ILE A 25 30.91 3.27 14.50
C ILE A 25 32.23 3.15 15.27
N ARG A 26 33.35 2.99 14.56
CA ARG A 26 34.66 2.75 15.17
C ARG A 26 35.47 4.05 15.18
N GLU A 27 36.35 4.17 16.16
CA GLU A 27 37.32 5.28 16.26
C GLU A 27 36.65 6.67 16.27
N CYS A 28 35.48 6.76 16.93
CA CYS A 28 34.75 8.00 17.16
C CYS A 28 34.31 8.09 18.62
N GLU A 29 34.03 9.31 19.09
CA GLU A 29 33.64 9.57 20.47
C GLU A 29 32.38 8.79 20.88
N GLU A 30 31.39 8.74 19.99
CA GLU A 30 30.10 8.06 20.19
C GLU A 30 30.14 6.54 19.95
N ALA A 31 31.32 5.94 19.74
CA ALA A 31 31.45 4.52 19.33
C ALA A 31 30.74 3.55 20.28
N TYR A 32 30.87 3.74 21.60
CA TYR A 32 30.22 2.89 22.60
C TYR A 32 28.70 2.99 22.50
N ALA A 33 28.15 4.19 22.49
CA ALA A 33 26.70 4.42 22.41
C ALA A 33 26.12 3.85 21.10
N MET A 34 26.77 4.12 19.96
CA MET A 34 26.31 3.63 18.66
C MET A 34 26.35 2.10 18.57
N ARG A 35 27.38 1.46 19.13
CA ARG A 35 27.46 -0.01 19.19
C ARG A 35 26.26 -0.60 19.92
N TYR A 36 25.88 -0.06 21.08
CA TYR A 36 24.69 -0.50 21.79
C TYR A 36 23.41 -0.29 20.99
N ILE A 37 23.27 0.87 20.34
CA ILE A 37 22.10 1.17 19.51
C ILE A 37 21.94 0.13 18.39
N HIS A 38 23.02 -0.22 17.70
CA HIS A 38 22.96 -1.25 16.65
C HIS A 38 22.69 -2.65 17.20
N ILE A 39 23.29 -3.04 18.34
CA ILE A 39 23.04 -4.35 18.95
C ILE A 39 21.57 -4.49 19.34
N VAL A 40 21.00 -3.49 20.01
CA VAL A 40 19.58 -3.48 20.36
C VAL A 40 18.72 -3.52 19.10
N ASN A 41 19.09 -2.79 18.05
CA ASN A 41 18.34 -2.84 16.79
C ASN A 41 18.39 -4.22 16.12
N ILE A 42 19.51 -4.95 16.20
CA ILE A 42 19.61 -6.34 15.72
C ILE A 42 18.58 -7.21 16.45
N VAL A 43 18.56 -7.16 17.78
CA VAL A 43 17.64 -7.96 18.60
C VAL A 43 16.19 -7.61 18.31
N VAL A 44 15.85 -6.31 18.35
CA VAL A 44 14.49 -5.80 18.16
C VAL A 44 13.97 -6.09 16.75
N SER A 45 14.79 -5.87 15.72
CA SER A 45 14.43 -6.17 14.32
C SER A 45 14.34 -7.68 14.07
N GLY A 46 15.25 -8.48 14.64
CA GLY A 46 15.19 -9.94 14.55
C GLY A 46 13.90 -10.49 15.16
N PHE A 47 13.54 -10.01 16.35
CA PHE A 47 12.29 -10.40 17.01
C PHE A 47 11.05 -9.97 16.22
N ALA A 48 11.02 -8.72 15.72
CA ALA A 48 9.94 -8.25 14.85
C ALA A 48 9.78 -9.10 13.57
N THR A 49 10.91 -9.51 12.97
CA THR A 49 10.93 -10.38 11.79
C THR A 49 10.27 -11.73 12.10
N LEU A 50 10.61 -12.37 13.22
CA LEU A 50 10.02 -13.64 13.65
C LEU A 50 8.51 -13.52 13.88
N LEU A 51 8.05 -12.45 14.53
CA LEU A 51 6.61 -12.24 14.75
C LEU A 51 5.85 -12.02 13.43
N CYS A 52 6.44 -11.30 12.48
CA CYS A 52 5.86 -11.12 11.15
C CYS A 52 5.79 -12.45 10.39
N ILE A 53 6.84 -13.26 10.42
CA ILE A 53 6.86 -14.61 9.82
C ILE A 53 5.76 -15.48 10.43
N PHE A 54 5.71 -15.58 11.76
CA PHE A 54 4.70 -16.38 12.44
C PHE A 54 3.28 -15.93 12.12
N SER A 55 3.03 -14.61 12.18
CA SER A 55 1.73 -14.02 11.88
C SER A 55 1.31 -14.27 10.43
N LEU A 56 2.24 -14.13 9.48
CA LEU A 56 1.97 -14.37 8.06
C LEU A 56 1.74 -15.86 7.78
N ALA A 57 2.59 -16.73 8.32
CA ALA A 57 2.46 -18.19 8.20
C ALA A 57 1.12 -18.68 8.75
N TYR A 58 0.72 -18.21 9.93
CA TYR A 58 -0.59 -18.51 10.51
C TYR A 58 -1.74 -18.08 9.57
N ARG A 59 -1.68 -16.87 9.00
CA ARG A 59 -2.72 -16.38 8.08
C ARG A 59 -2.75 -17.13 6.75
N MET A 60 -1.59 -17.48 6.19
CA MET A 60 -1.50 -18.15 4.90
C MET A 60 -1.79 -19.65 5.00
N LEU A 61 -1.23 -20.34 5.99
CA LEU A 61 -1.34 -21.80 6.11
C LEU A 61 -2.64 -22.21 6.83
N TYR A 62 -2.94 -21.60 7.97
CA TYR A 62 -4.11 -21.97 8.77
C TYR A 62 -5.39 -21.30 8.25
N LYS A 63 -5.35 -19.98 8.02
CA LYS A 63 -6.53 -19.24 7.52
C LYS A 63 -6.69 -19.28 5.99
N LYS A 64 -5.76 -19.93 5.27
CA LYS A 64 -5.75 -20.06 3.80
C LYS A 64 -5.88 -18.71 3.09
N GLU A 65 -5.36 -17.64 3.69
CA GLU A 65 -5.44 -16.31 3.10
C GLU A 65 -4.39 -16.11 2.01
N ALA A 66 -4.83 -15.75 0.81
CA ALA A 66 -3.92 -15.28 -0.23
C ALA A 66 -3.28 -13.92 0.13
N LEU A 67 -2.05 -13.68 -0.35
CA LEU A 67 -1.39 -12.37 -0.32
C LEU A 67 -2.08 -11.36 -1.24
N TRP A 68 -2.54 -11.84 -2.39
CA TRP A 68 -3.17 -11.06 -3.45
C TRP A 68 -4.61 -11.52 -3.68
N GLY A 69 -5.50 -10.60 -4.02
CA GLY A 69 -6.89 -10.92 -4.37
C GLY A 69 -6.99 -11.68 -5.70
N ARG A 70 -7.63 -12.86 -5.70
CA ARG A 70 -7.92 -13.65 -6.92
C ARG A 70 -9.24 -13.18 -7.54
N ARG A 71 -9.19 -12.37 -8.62
CA ARG A 71 -10.18 -12.24 -9.72
C ARG A 71 -10.14 -10.83 -10.33
N PRO A 72 -9.63 -10.63 -11.55
CA PRO A 72 -9.91 -9.42 -12.31
C PRO A 72 -11.39 -9.39 -12.72
N GLY A 73 -12.23 -8.75 -11.91
CA GLY A 73 -13.54 -8.29 -12.38
C GLY A 73 -13.36 -7.06 -13.28
N THR A 74 -14.22 -6.91 -14.28
CA THR A 74 -14.33 -5.73 -15.14
C THR A 74 -14.53 -4.47 -14.27
N GLY A 75 -13.47 -3.68 -14.07
CA GLY A 75 -13.53 -2.42 -13.29
C GLY A 75 -12.75 -2.39 -11.98
N ALA A 76 -12.05 -3.46 -11.62
CA ALA A 76 -11.16 -3.45 -10.46
C ALA A 76 -9.67 -3.48 -10.90
N GLY A 77 -8.84 -2.76 -10.14
CA GLY A 77 -7.43 -2.52 -10.43
C GLY A 77 -6.57 -3.79 -10.54
N PHE A 78 -5.34 -3.63 -11.03
CA PHE A 78 -4.35 -4.70 -11.18
C PHE A 78 -3.65 -5.02 -9.86
N LEU A 79 -3.28 -4.02 -9.06
CA LEU A 79 -2.75 -4.25 -7.72
C LEU A 79 -3.92 -4.69 -6.84
N ARG A 80 -3.81 -5.78 -6.10
CA ARG A 80 -4.85 -6.17 -5.10
C ARG A 80 -4.23 -6.71 -3.83
N PRO A 81 -3.38 -5.92 -3.16
CA PRO A 81 -2.72 -6.37 -1.95
C PRO A 81 -3.79 -6.61 -0.89
N LYS A 82 -3.72 -7.76 -0.20
CA LYS A 82 -4.40 -7.86 1.09
C LYS A 82 -3.59 -7.03 2.08
N PRO A 83 -4.10 -5.88 2.56
CA PRO A 83 -3.30 -4.87 3.26
C PRO A 83 -2.43 -5.46 4.37
N ILE A 84 -3.04 -6.31 5.21
CA ILE A 84 -2.35 -6.91 6.36
C ILE A 84 -1.28 -7.91 5.91
N ASN A 85 -1.61 -8.82 4.99
CA ASN A 85 -0.67 -9.88 4.57
C ASN A 85 0.53 -9.29 3.82
N THR A 86 0.27 -8.31 2.96
CA THR A 86 1.33 -7.60 2.23
C THR A 86 2.19 -6.76 3.18
N MET A 87 1.59 -6.10 4.17
CA MET A 87 2.35 -5.34 5.18
C MET A 87 3.21 -6.27 6.05
N LEU A 88 2.71 -7.45 6.43
CA LEU A 88 3.52 -8.47 7.13
C LEU A 88 4.69 -8.95 6.27
N LEU A 89 4.45 -9.27 5.00
CA LEU A 89 5.49 -9.70 4.06
C LEU A 89 6.59 -8.65 3.91
N LEU A 90 6.23 -7.40 3.62
CA LEU A 90 7.21 -6.32 3.49
C LEU A 90 7.85 -5.95 4.84
N GLY A 91 7.15 -6.18 5.96
CA GLY A 91 7.69 -6.07 7.31
C GLY A 91 8.79 -7.10 7.62
N ILE A 92 8.70 -8.31 7.05
CA ILE A 92 9.78 -9.33 7.13
C ILE A 92 11.03 -8.80 6.42
N PHE A 93 10.88 -8.31 5.19
CA PHE A 93 12.02 -7.75 4.44
C PHE A 93 12.61 -6.51 5.11
N PHE A 94 11.76 -5.57 5.54
CA PHE A 94 12.19 -4.36 6.25
C PHE A 94 13.03 -4.72 7.48
N ASN A 95 12.47 -5.48 8.43
CA ASN A 95 13.18 -5.78 9.67
C ASN A 95 14.37 -6.72 9.46
N GLY A 96 14.28 -7.68 8.53
CA GLY A 96 15.40 -8.55 8.16
C GLY A 96 16.59 -7.76 7.60
N LEU A 97 16.35 -6.82 6.68
CA LEU A 97 17.38 -5.97 6.12
C LEU A 97 17.95 -4.97 7.15
N ARG A 98 17.12 -4.43 8.06
CA ARG A 98 17.57 -3.58 9.17
C ARG A 98 18.48 -4.33 10.14
N MET A 99 18.14 -5.58 10.44
CA MET A 99 18.97 -6.49 11.23
C MET A 99 20.31 -6.71 10.53
N THR A 100 20.30 -7.08 9.25
CA THR A 100 21.52 -7.28 8.45
C THR A 100 22.39 -6.04 8.36
N SER A 101 21.81 -4.87 8.07
CA SER A 101 22.52 -3.58 8.03
C SER A 101 23.26 -3.31 9.35
N SER A 102 22.58 -3.52 10.49
CA SER A 102 23.18 -3.29 11.81
C SER A 102 24.25 -4.33 12.13
N ALA A 103 24.05 -5.58 11.74
CA ALA A 103 25.05 -6.64 11.91
C ALA A 103 26.32 -6.33 11.11
N VAL A 104 26.19 -5.83 9.87
CA VAL A 104 27.32 -5.41 9.03
C VAL A 104 28.13 -4.30 9.70
N ILE A 105 27.48 -3.29 10.28
CA ILE A 105 28.14 -2.19 10.99
C ILE A 105 28.85 -2.66 12.26
N VAL A 106 28.19 -3.50 13.08
CA VAL A 106 28.76 -4.01 14.35
C VAL A 106 29.96 -4.95 14.09
N SER A 107 29.82 -5.88 13.15
CA SER A 107 30.89 -6.80 12.74
C SER A 107 31.99 -6.12 11.92
N ASN A 108 31.71 -4.92 11.39
CA ASN A 108 32.56 -4.18 10.47
C ASN A 108 32.94 -4.97 9.21
N VAL A 109 31.99 -5.74 8.69
CA VAL A 109 32.13 -6.41 7.39
C VAL A 109 32.09 -5.35 6.28
N LEU A 110 32.96 -5.43 5.28
CA LEU A 110 33.06 -4.46 4.17
C LEU A 110 33.33 -3.00 4.61
N PRO A 111 34.41 -2.71 5.37
CA PRO A 111 34.70 -1.38 5.91
C PRO A 111 34.83 -0.27 4.85
N SER A 112 35.43 -0.59 3.69
CA SER A 112 35.66 0.37 2.61
C SER A 112 34.56 0.43 1.56
N ASN A 113 33.54 -0.45 1.63
CA ASN A 113 32.50 -0.49 0.60
C ASN A 113 31.28 0.33 1.04
N TYR A 114 31.41 1.65 0.98
CA TYR A 114 30.35 2.57 1.39
C TYR A 114 29.09 2.45 0.53
N ALA A 115 29.24 2.13 -0.76
CA ALA A 115 28.11 1.94 -1.67
C ALA A 115 27.19 0.81 -1.20
N ILE A 116 27.73 -0.36 -0.84
CA ILE A 116 26.94 -1.47 -0.31
C ILE A 116 26.36 -1.12 1.07
N ARG A 117 27.12 -0.46 1.95
CA ARG A 117 26.63 -0.08 3.29
C ARG A 117 25.41 0.84 3.21
N LEU A 118 25.49 1.88 2.38
CA LEU A 118 24.37 2.81 2.15
C LEU A 118 23.21 2.12 1.44
N PHE A 119 23.48 1.30 0.42
CA PHE A 119 22.43 0.56 -0.28
C PHE A 119 21.64 -0.36 0.67
N VAL A 120 22.31 -1.21 1.45
CA VAL A 120 21.67 -2.13 2.40
C VAL A 120 20.90 -1.36 3.48
N PHE A 121 21.39 -0.18 3.86
CA PHE A 121 20.71 0.69 4.79
C PHE A 121 19.42 1.28 4.19
N ASP A 122 19.46 1.82 2.97
CA ASP A 122 18.33 2.50 2.33
C ASP A 122 17.28 1.54 1.75
N ILE A 123 17.70 0.41 1.17
CA ILE A 123 16.80 -0.62 0.64
C ILE A 123 15.87 -1.16 1.73
N ALA A 124 16.36 -1.27 2.97
CA ALA A 124 15.53 -1.65 4.11
C ALA A 124 14.34 -0.69 4.25
N TRP A 125 14.58 0.62 4.28
CA TRP A 125 13.53 1.65 4.40
C TRP A 125 12.52 1.62 3.27
N GLN A 126 12.92 1.23 2.06
CA GLN A 126 12.01 1.09 0.92
C GLN A 126 10.98 -0.01 1.14
N PHE A 127 11.37 -1.13 1.74
CA PHE A 127 10.41 -2.17 2.13
C PHE A 127 9.45 -1.69 3.21
N GLY A 128 9.94 -0.92 4.19
CA GLY A 128 9.09 -0.35 5.25
C GLY A 128 8.08 0.66 4.69
N TYR A 129 8.56 1.58 3.86
CA TYR A 129 7.73 2.57 3.16
C TYR A 129 6.72 1.88 2.22
N GLY A 130 7.19 0.91 1.43
CA GLY A 130 6.37 0.13 0.51
C GLY A 130 5.26 -0.67 1.22
N ALA A 131 5.53 -1.17 2.43
CA ALA A 131 4.52 -1.82 3.27
C ALA A 131 3.33 -0.90 3.54
N ILE A 132 3.62 0.36 3.84
CA ILE A 132 2.61 1.38 4.12
C ILE A 132 1.86 1.79 2.86
N VAL A 133 2.56 1.95 1.72
CA VAL A 133 1.94 2.24 0.43
C VAL A 133 0.96 1.15 0.01
N LEU A 134 1.37 -0.12 0.06
CA LEU A 134 0.50 -1.23 -0.33
C LEU A 134 -0.64 -1.45 0.67
N TYR A 135 -0.42 -1.15 1.95
CA TYR A 135 -1.50 -1.10 2.94
C TYR A 135 -2.56 -0.05 2.54
N LEU A 136 -2.15 1.16 2.19
CA LEU A 136 -3.03 2.25 1.75
C LEU A 136 -3.80 1.88 0.47
N VAL A 137 -3.13 1.28 -0.51
CA VAL A 137 -3.75 0.80 -1.76
C VAL A 137 -4.83 -0.24 -1.45
N GLY A 138 -4.50 -1.24 -0.65
CA GLY A 138 -5.45 -2.30 -0.30
C GLY A 138 -6.65 -1.77 0.49
N VAL A 139 -6.45 -0.85 1.44
CA VAL A 139 -7.55 -0.21 2.18
C VAL A 139 -8.44 0.59 1.24
N SER A 140 -7.86 1.36 0.33
CA SER A 140 -8.61 2.17 -0.65
C SER A 140 -9.49 1.30 -1.55
N GLN A 141 -9.02 0.13 -1.94
CA GLN A 141 -9.79 -0.82 -2.76
C GLN A 141 -10.94 -1.48 -2.00
N VAL A 142 -10.71 -1.84 -0.73
CA VAL A 142 -11.76 -2.38 0.15
C VAL A 142 -12.88 -1.34 0.33
N ILE A 143 -12.49 -0.09 0.56
CA ILE A 143 -13.43 1.03 0.69
C ILE A 143 -14.28 1.16 -0.58
N LYS A 144 -13.65 1.16 -1.75
CA LYS A 144 -14.35 1.24 -3.05
C LYS A 144 -15.33 0.09 -3.28
N GLN A 145 -15.03 -1.11 -2.78
CA GLN A 145 -15.90 -2.27 -2.94
C GLN A 145 -17.06 -2.30 -1.94
N SER A 146 -16.88 -1.69 -0.76
CA SER A 146 -17.86 -1.72 0.34
C SER A 146 -18.97 -0.68 0.18
N VAL A 147 -18.64 0.47 -0.38
CA VAL A 147 -19.59 1.55 -0.65
C VAL A 147 -19.76 1.57 -2.14
N ASN A 148 -20.99 1.46 -2.65
CA ASN A 148 -21.29 1.69 -4.07
C ASN A 148 -21.14 3.20 -4.37
N ALA A 149 -19.99 3.79 -4.03
CA ALA A 149 -19.64 5.19 -4.14
C ALA A 149 -19.16 5.52 -5.56
N SER A 150 -19.91 5.01 -6.55
CA SER A 150 -19.60 5.07 -7.97
C SER A 150 -19.38 6.48 -8.50
N GLY A 151 -19.88 7.52 -7.82
CA GLY A 151 -19.75 8.91 -8.26
C GLY A 151 -18.52 9.68 -7.77
N TRP A 152 -17.81 9.25 -6.72
CA TRP A 152 -16.83 10.15 -6.06
C TRP A 152 -15.49 9.51 -5.65
N MET A 153 -15.31 8.20 -5.79
CA MET A 153 -13.98 7.60 -5.60
C MET A 153 -13.16 7.64 -6.89
N PRO A 154 -11.84 7.87 -6.79
CA PRO A 154 -10.96 7.74 -7.94
C PRO A 154 -11.14 6.35 -8.58
N SER A 155 -10.87 6.28 -9.89
CA SER A 155 -10.86 5.00 -10.58
C SER A 155 -9.88 4.05 -9.90
N ALA A 156 -10.13 2.74 -9.97
CA ALA A 156 -9.23 1.77 -9.32
C ALA A 156 -7.84 1.83 -9.97
N LEU A 157 -7.82 2.06 -11.28
CA LEU A 157 -6.61 2.32 -12.04
C LEU A 157 -5.83 3.52 -11.50
N PHE A 158 -6.51 4.63 -11.15
CA PHE A 158 -5.83 5.80 -10.60
C PHE A 158 -5.17 5.50 -9.24
N VAL A 159 -5.86 4.78 -8.36
CA VAL A 159 -5.30 4.34 -7.07
C VAL A 159 -4.08 3.44 -7.29
N ASP A 160 -4.14 2.55 -8.27
CA ASP A 160 -3.04 1.65 -8.58
C ASP A 160 -1.84 2.37 -9.18
N VAL A 161 -2.06 3.32 -10.10
CA VAL A 161 -1.00 4.15 -10.69
C VAL A 161 -0.30 4.92 -9.58
N ILE A 162 -1.04 5.62 -8.72
CA ILE A 162 -0.45 6.33 -7.57
C ILE A 162 0.30 5.35 -6.65
N GLY A 163 -0.32 4.21 -6.33
CA GLY A 163 0.27 3.19 -5.49
C GLY A 163 1.60 2.66 -6.05
N CYS A 164 1.64 2.35 -7.34
CA CYS A 164 2.85 1.90 -8.02
C CYS A 164 3.90 3.00 -8.13
N THR A 165 3.50 4.23 -8.45
CA THR A 165 4.42 5.37 -8.49
C THR A 165 5.07 5.60 -7.13
N LEU A 166 4.27 5.67 -6.06
CA LEU A 166 4.80 5.81 -4.70
C LEU A 166 5.67 4.62 -4.32
N PHE A 167 5.28 3.40 -4.66
CA PHE A 167 6.06 2.20 -4.33
C PHE A 167 7.39 2.16 -5.09
N LEU A 168 7.42 2.44 -6.39
CA LEU A 168 8.59 2.24 -7.26
C LEU A 168 9.59 3.39 -7.24
N ILE A 169 9.16 4.65 -7.04
CA ILE A 169 10.06 5.81 -7.06
C ILE A 169 11.22 5.64 -6.07
N PRO A 170 11.00 5.30 -4.77
CA PRO A 170 12.09 5.11 -3.82
C PRO A 170 13.07 4.01 -4.24
N PHE A 171 12.58 2.91 -4.82
CA PHE A 171 13.43 1.80 -5.28
C PHE A 171 14.37 2.20 -6.41
N ILE A 172 13.96 3.14 -7.26
CA ILE A 172 14.78 3.59 -8.37
C ILE A 172 15.62 4.79 -7.94
N PHE A 173 14.97 5.88 -7.55
CA PHE A 173 15.62 7.16 -7.30
C PHE A 173 16.50 7.14 -6.06
N ASN A 174 15.96 6.70 -4.91
CA ASN A 174 16.71 6.75 -3.64
C ASN A 174 17.89 5.78 -3.63
N ASN A 175 17.74 4.57 -4.21
CA ASN A 175 18.86 3.63 -4.33
C ASN A 175 19.97 4.16 -5.24
N VAL A 176 19.63 4.75 -6.39
CA VAL A 176 20.64 5.31 -7.30
C VAL A 176 21.43 6.40 -6.59
N ILE A 177 20.76 7.32 -5.90
CA ILE A 177 21.45 8.39 -5.16
C ILE A 177 22.29 7.82 -4.01
N SER A 178 21.76 6.84 -3.28
CA SER A 178 22.46 6.18 -2.17
C SER A 178 23.75 5.51 -2.63
N VAL A 179 23.69 4.74 -3.73
CA VAL A 179 24.85 4.06 -4.32
C VAL A 179 25.86 5.08 -4.84
N LEU A 180 25.41 6.10 -5.58
CA LEU A 180 26.30 7.15 -6.08
C LEU A 180 26.99 7.89 -4.93
N ALA A 181 26.28 8.19 -3.84
CA ALA A 181 26.87 8.82 -2.65
C ALA A 181 28.00 7.96 -2.06
N GLY A 182 27.81 6.64 -2.02
CA GLY A 182 28.84 5.70 -1.57
C GLY A 182 30.04 5.60 -2.52
N VAL A 183 29.81 5.61 -3.84
CA VAL A 183 30.89 5.58 -4.85
C VAL A 183 31.75 6.85 -4.78
N PHE A 184 31.14 8.01 -4.57
CA PHE A 184 31.86 9.28 -4.45
C PHE A 184 32.44 9.55 -3.06
N ALA A 185 32.27 8.64 -2.09
CA ALA A 185 32.64 8.86 -0.69
C ALA A 185 34.14 9.16 -0.50
N ASP A 186 35.02 8.47 -1.24
CA ASP A 186 36.47 8.63 -1.11
C ASP A 186 37.06 9.66 -2.06
N THR A 187 36.49 9.80 -3.26
CA THR A 187 37.07 10.64 -4.33
C THR A 187 36.54 12.06 -4.32
N HIS A 188 35.26 12.25 -3.98
CA HIS A 188 34.56 13.54 -4.09
C HIS A 188 33.60 13.75 -2.90
N VAL A 189 34.16 13.89 -1.70
CA VAL A 189 33.42 14.02 -0.43
C VAL A 189 32.31 15.08 -0.48
N ARG A 190 32.56 16.22 -1.14
CA ARG A 190 31.56 17.29 -1.31
C ARG A 190 30.35 16.81 -2.11
N THR A 191 30.58 16.12 -3.23
CA THR A 191 29.53 15.54 -4.07
C THR A 191 28.74 14.49 -3.31
N ALA A 192 29.42 13.57 -2.62
CA ALA A 192 28.78 12.56 -1.77
C ALA A 192 27.89 13.19 -0.69
N THR A 193 28.36 14.27 -0.06
CA THR A 193 27.58 15.01 0.96
C THR A 193 26.33 15.65 0.37
N ILE A 194 26.42 16.25 -0.83
CA ILE A 194 25.26 16.80 -1.54
C ILE A 194 24.25 15.69 -1.85
N LEU A 195 24.72 14.55 -2.38
CA LEU A 195 23.86 13.41 -2.70
C LEU A 195 23.12 12.88 -1.47
N ILE A 196 23.80 12.72 -0.32
CA ILE A 196 23.13 12.30 0.93
C ILE A 196 22.08 13.32 1.39
N ARG A 197 22.35 14.63 1.28
CA ARG A 197 21.34 15.65 1.62
C ARG A 197 20.15 15.59 0.68
N THR A 198 20.39 15.44 -0.62
CA THR A 198 19.33 15.26 -1.63
C THR A 198 18.49 14.02 -1.32
N LEU A 199 19.13 12.91 -0.94
CA LEU A 199 18.46 11.68 -0.53
C LEU A 199 17.53 11.91 0.68
N TYR A 200 17.99 12.65 1.69
CA TYR A 200 17.16 12.98 2.85
C TYR A 200 15.96 13.86 2.48
N PHE A 201 16.14 14.84 1.60
CA PHE A 201 15.02 15.65 1.11
C PHE A 201 14.04 14.84 0.26
N ALA A 202 14.52 13.91 -0.56
CA ALA A 202 13.67 13.00 -1.33
C ALA A 202 12.79 12.16 -0.40
N TRP A 203 13.41 11.49 0.59
CA TRP A 203 12.69 10.74 1.61
C TRP A 203 11.71 11.61 2.40
N PHE A 204 12.09 12.85 2.73
CA PHE A 204 11.20 13.79 3.43
C PHE A 204 9.94 14.10 2.61
N ILE A 205 10.10 14.40 1.33
CA ILE A 205 8.97 14.68 0.42
C ILE A 205 8.07 13.45 0.32
N GLU A 206 8.65 12.27 0.09
CA GLU A 206 7.91 11.01 -0.02
C GLU A 206 7.13 10.68 1.25
N CYS A 207 7.76 10.78 2.43
CA CYS A 207 7.11 10.53 3.71
C CYS A 207 6.00 11.53 4.00
N THR A 208 6.18 12.81 3.63
CA THR A 208 5.16 13.86 3.80
C THR A 208 3.95 13.58 2.90
N VAL A 209 4.19 13.29 1.62
CA VAL A 209 3.12 12.96 0.66
C VAL A 209 2.36 11.71 1.11
N LEU A 210 3.06 10.64 1.49
CA LEU A 210 2.42 9.42 1.96
C LEU A 210 1.64 9.64 3.27
N SER A 211 2.19 10.40 4.22
CA SER A 211 1.50 10.73 5.47
C SER A 211 0.20 11.49 5.21
N ALA A 212 0.23 12.50 4.33
CA ALA A 212 -0.95 13.26 3.94
C ALA A 212 -2.02 12.36 3.29
N LEU A 213 -1.61 11.43 2.42
CA LEU A 213 -2.52 10.48 1.78
C LEU A 213 -3.15 9.50 2.78
N ILE A 214 -2.39 9.01 3.77
CA ILE A 214 -2.91 8.14 4.83
C ILE A 214 -3.92 8.89 5.71
N VAL A 215 -3.60 10.11 6.13
CA VAL A 215 -4.53 10.94 6.92
C VAL A 215 -5.79 11.21 6.11
N TYR A 216 -5.66 11.58 4.84
CA TYR A 216 -6.79 11.79 3.95
C TYR A 216 -7.67 10.55 3.80
N ALA A 217 -7.07 9.40 3.46
CA ALA A 217 -7.80 8.15 3.28
C ALA A 217 -8.44 7.66 4.59
N GLY A 218 -7.73 7.78 5.71
CA GLY A 218 -8.22 7.43 7.03
C GLY A 218 -9.39 8.32 7.50
N ALA A 219 -9.27 9.64 7.35
CA ALA A 219 -10.34 10.57 7.66
C ALA A 219 -11.59 10.31 6.81
N ARG A 220 -11.38 10.05 5.51
CA ARG A 220 -12.46 9.73 4.57
C ARG A 220 -13.15 8.41 4.92
N LEU A 221 -12.39 7.36 5.23
CA LEU A 221 -12.92 6.07 5.67
C LEU A 221 -13.80 6.23 6.92
N ILE A 222 -13.33 6.99 7.92
CA ILE A 222 -14.09 7.25 9.15
C ILE A 222 -15.40 7.97 8.83
N ARG A 223 -15.38 8.94 7.92
CA ARG A 223 -16.58 9.71 7.53
C ARG A 223 -17.62 8.82 6.84
N ILE A 224 -17.19 8.06 5.84
CA ILE A 224 -18.01 7.09 5.11
C ILE A 224 -18.66 6.08 6.06
N LEU A 225 -17.85 5.55 6.97
CA LEU A 225 -18.36 4.54 7.87
C LEU A 225 -19.33 5.13 8.90
N LYS A 226 -19.11 6.36 9.39
CA LYS A 226 -20.12 7.04 10.22
C LYS A 226 -21.45 7.21 9.50
N GLU A 227 -21.44 7.56 8.21
CA GLU A 227 -22.64 7.69 7.40
C GLU A 227 -23.36 6.35 7.19
N ASN A 228 -22.61 5.31 6.83
CA ASN A 228 -23.17 3.97 6.63
C ASN A 228 -23.65 3.34 7.95
N HIS A 229 -22.96 3.61 9.07
CA HIS A 229 -23.36 3.12 10.38
C HIS A 229 -24.73 3.66 10.80
N ARG A 230 -25.04 4.94 10.51
CA ARG A 230 -26.38 5.50 10.75
C ARG A 230 -27.46 4.79 9.94
N LYS A 231 -27.15 4.42 8.69
CA LYS A 231 -28.11 3.70 7.83
C LYS A 231 -28.31 2.25 8.29
N LEU A 232 -27.25 1.57 8.70
CA LEU A 232 -27.31 0.19 9.19
C LEU A 232 -27.96 0.06 10.57
N MET A 233 -27.82 1.08 11.44
CA MET A 233 -28.45 1.06 12.77
C MET A 233 -29.96 0.84 12.71
N ASN A 234 -30.58 1.27 11.61
CA ASN A 234 -32.02 1.13 11.42
C ASN A 234 -32.44 -0.24 10.87
N VAL A 235 -31.49 -1.09 10.46
CA VAL A 235 -31.77 -2.32 9.68
C VAL A 235 -31.19 -3.59 10.31
N ILE A 236 -30.07 -3.51 11.03
CA ILE A 236 -29.32 -4.69 11.48
C ILE A 236 -29.31 -4.83 13.00
N ALA A 237 -29.42 -6.07 13.48
CA ALA A 237 -29.33 -6.45 14.89
C ALA A 237 -28.06 -5.90 15.58
N ALA A 238 -28.19 -5.56 16.86
CA ALA A 238 -27.14 -4.93 17.66
C ALA A 238 -25.82 -5.71 17.73
N GLU A 239 -25.87 -7.04 17.57
CA GLU A 239 -24.70 -7.93 17.65
C GLU A 239 -23.66 -7.63 16.55
N HIS A 240 -24.08 -7.55 15.28
CA HIS A 240 -23.20 -7.24 14.16
C HIS A 240 -22.59 -5.83 14.24
N MET A 241 -23.21 -4.91 14.98
CA MET A 241 -22.69 -3.55 15.15
C MET A 241 -21.43 -3.49 16.00
N THR A 242 -21.30 -4.39 16.98
CA THR A 242 -20.11 -4.45 17.84
C THR A 242 -18.87 -4.82 17.03
N GLU A 243 -19.00 -5.77 16.10
CA GLU A 243 -17.93 -6.23 15.23
C GLU A 243 -17.49 -5.17 14.23
N ILE A 244 -18.44 -4.46 13.61
CA ILE A 244 -18.14 -3.35 12.68
C ILE A 244 -17.39 -2.23 13.42
N ARG A 245 -17.84 -1.87 14.64
CA ARG A 245 -17.19 -0.84 15.45
C ARG A 245 -15.76 -1.24 15.82
N ALA A 246 -15.54 -2.50 16.21
CA ALA A 246 -14.21 -3.02 16.50
C ALA A 246 -13.28 -2.91 15.27
N GLY A 247 -13.77 -3.27 14.08
CA GLY A 247 -13.00 -3.17 12.86
C GLY A 247 -12.57 -1.76 12.48
N VAL A 248 -13.43 -0.80 12.78
CA VAL A 248 -13.17 0.61 12.49
C VAL A 248 -12.18 1.19 13.48
N ALA A 249 -12.32 0.84 14.75
CA ALA A 249 -11.35 1.22 15.78
C ALA A 249 -9.95 0.72 15.41
N LYS A 250 -9.84 -0.51 14.87
CA LYS A 250 -8.58 -1.08 14.37
C LYS A 250 -7.97 -0.27 13.23
N ILE A 251 -8.73 -0.01 12.18
CA ILE A 251 -8.20 0.75 11.03
C ILE A 251 -7.81 2.17 11.47
N ARG A 252 -8.61 2.80 12.35
CA ARG A 252 -8.28 4.10 12.94
C ARG A 252 -6.97 4.06 13.72
N ALA A 253 -6.77 3.05 14.58
CA ALA A 253 -5.54 2.88 15.32
C ALA A 253 -4.33 2.72 14.38
N GLN A 254 -4.46 1.88 13.34
CA GLN A 254 -3.40 1.68 12.35
C GLN A 254 -3.08 2.96 11.58
N VAL A 255 -4.08 3.70 11.12
CA VAL A 255 -3.89 5.00 10.46
C VAL A 255 -3.13 5.97 11.38
N ILE A 256 -3.53 6.09 12.65
CA ILE A 256 -2.86 6.98 13.61
C ILE A 256 -1.40 6.56 13.82
N ILE A 257 -1.15 5.26 14.08
CA ILE A 257 0.20 4.73 14.29
C ILE A 257 1.10 5.05 13.08
N LEU A 258 0.61 4.77 11.86
CA LEU A 258 1.37 4.99 10.63
C LEU A 258 1.60 6.48 10.34
N SER A 259 0.59 7.32 10.55
CA SER A 259 0.72 8.78 10.36
C SER A 259 1.71 9.39 11.35
N VAL A 260 1.67 9.00 12.62
CA VAL A 260 2.62 9.47 13.65
C VAL A 260 4.04 9.00 13.31
N ALA A 261 4.21 7.73 12.94
CA ALA A 261 5.50 7.19 12.56
C ALA A 261 6.11 7.93 11.36
N LEU A 262 5.33 8.15 10.29
CA LEU A 262 5.80 8.89 9.12
C LEU A 262 6.09 10.36 9.43
N ALA A 263 5.28 11.02 10.26
CA ALA A 263 5.51 12.40 10.65
C ALA A 263 6.81 12.57 11.44
N LEU A 264 7.05 11.69 12.44
CA LEU A 264 8.30 11.68 13.20
C LEU A 264 9.51 11.40 12.29
N PHE A 265 9.38 10.46 11.35
CA PHE A 265 10.44 10.16 10.40
C PHE A 265 10.72 11.33 9.44
N ALA A 266 9.68 11.97 8.92
CA ALA A 266 9.80 13.15 8.06
C ALA A 266 10.49 14.32 8.80
N ILE A 267 10.14 14.57 10.07
CA ILE A 267 10.82 15.58 10.89
C ILE A 267 12.30 15.25 11.06
N ALA A 268 12.63 13.99 11.38
CA ALA A 268 14.02 13.54 11.51
C ALA A 268 14.81 13.69 10.20
N LEU A 269 14.20 13.36 9.06
CA LEU A 269 14.77 13.52 7.72
C LEU A 269 15.01 14.98 7.35
N CYS A 270 14.07 15.87 7.65
CA CYS A 270 14.21 17.31 7.41
C CYS A 270 15.34 17.89 8.27
N LEU A 271 15.36 17.57 9.57
CA LEU A 271 16.43 17.96 10.48
C LEU A 271 17.79 17.46 9.99
N GLN A 272 17.88 16.20 9.55
CA GLN A 272 19.10 15.65 8.96
C GLN A 272 19.47 16.34 7.63
N GLY A 273 18.52 16.62 6.75
CA GLY A 273 18.79 17.31 5.48
C GLY A 273 19.40 18.70 5.68
N VAL A 274 18.86 19.47 6.64
CA VAL A 274 19.26 20.86 6.91
C VAL A 274 20.49 20.94 7.83
N LEU A 275 20.47 20.19 8.95
CA LEU A 275 21.44 20.34 10.04
C LEU A 275 22.49 19.23 10.09
N ARG A 276 22.60 18.36 9.07
CA ARG A 276 23.55 17.22 9.03
C ARG A 276 24.93 17.56 9.60
N SER A 277 25.52 18.64 9.10
CA SER A 277 26.88 19.02 9.43
C SER A 277 27.03 19.48 10.87
N ARG A 278 25.97 20.03 11.49
CA ARG A 278 25.96 20.38 12.91
C ARG A 278 25.73 19.15 13.78
N ILE A 279 24.78 18.30 13.38
CA ILE A 279 24.44 17.05 14.07
C ILE A 279 25.65 16.10 14.13
N MET A 280 26.35 15.90 13.01
CA MET A 280 27.54 15.05 12.93
C MET A 280 28.78 15.64 13.62
N SER A 281 28.75 16.89 14.06
CA SER A 281 29.86 17.50 14.80
C SER A 281 29.64 17.48 16.32
N HIS A 282 28.57 16.84 16.79
CA HIS A 282 28.26 16.75 18.21
C HIS A 282 27.77 15.36 18.58
N THR A 283 28.43 14.73 19.55
CA THR A 283 28.07 13.39 20.07
C THR A 283 26.60 13.29 20.48
N THR A 284 26.10 14.26 21.26
CA THR A 284 24.70 14.29 21.70
C THR A 284 23.73 14.37 20.53
N GLY A 285 24.00 15.25 19.56
CA GLY A 285 23.15 15.40 18.38
C GLY A 285 23.10 14.12 17.55
N ASN A 286 24.26 13.49 17.35
CA ASN A 286 24.40 12.27 16.57
C ASN A 286 23.68 11.07 17.24
N VAL A 287 23.82 10.92 18.55
CA VAL A 287 23.14 9.86 19.33
C VAL A 287 21.63 10.10 19.38
N ILE A 288 21.17 11.32 19.65
CA ILE A 288 19.73 11.62 19.73
C ILE A 288 19.02 11.33 18.41
N ILE A 289 19.63 11.67 17.27
CA ILE A 289 18.99 11.47 15.97
C ILE A 289 19.08 10.01 15.49
N SER A 290 20.10 9.26 15.90
CA SER A 290 20.25 7.86 15.51
C SER A 290 19.21 6.98 16.18
N VAL A 291 18.78 7.29 17.41
CA VAL A 291 17.78 6.50 18.15
C VAL A 291 16.41 6.41 17.42
N PRO A 292 15.72 7.51 17.09
CA PRO A 292 14.47 7.45 16.32
C PRO A 292 14.67 6.78 14.97
N TRP A 293 15.76 7.11 14.27
CA TRP A 293 16.04 6.49 12.98
C TRP A 293 16.16 4.97 13.13
N MET A 294 16.86 4.51 14.16
CA MET A 294 17.13 3.09 14.30
C MET A 294 15.89 2.30 14.67
N TYR A 295 15.05 2.83 15.57
CA TYR A 295 13.99 2.05 16.19
C TYR A 295 12.57 2.34 15.68
N ILE A 296 12.32 3.49 15.03
CA ILE A 296 10.94 3.88 14.67
C ILE A 296 10.24 2.82 13.82
N GLY A 297 10.93 2.21 12.85
CA GLY A 297 10.34 1.20 11.98
C GLY A 297 10.00 -0.10 12.71
N SER A 298 10.89 -0.59 13.57
CA SER A 298 10.62 -1.81 14.35
C SER A 298 9.55 -1.57 15.41
N ILE A 299 9.57 -0.44 16.13
CA ILE A 299 8.52 -0.04 17.07
C ILE A 299 7.17 0.05 16.35
N THR A 300 7.13 0.67 15.17
CA THR A 300 5.91 0.75 14.35
C THR A 300 5.43 -0.64 13.93
N THR A 301 6.35 -1.56 13.60
CA THR A 301 6.02 -2.95 13.29
C THR A 301 5.37 -3.64 14.50
N PHE A 302 5.92 -3.49 15.71
CA PHE A 302 5.32 -4.04 16.94
C PHE A 302 3.95 -3.44 17.23
N ALA A 303 3.82 -2.12 17.13
CA ALA A 303 2.54 -1.44 17.34
C ALA A 303 1.48 -1.94 16.35
N PHE A 304 1.87 -2.16 15.09
CA PHE A 304 0.99 -2.72 14.07
C PHE A 304 0.60 -4.18 14.35
N LEU A 305 1.55 -5.03 14.74
CA LEU A 305 1.29 -6.42 15.13
C LEU A 305 0.36 -6.49 16.35
N LEU A 306 0.59 -5.65 17.37
CA LEU A 306 -0.27 -5.55 18.54
C LEU A 306 -1.69 -5.14 18.15
N ALA A 307 -1.83 -4.15 17.25
CA ALA A 307 -3.13 -3.75 16.72
C ALA A 307 -3.84 -4.87 15.93
N ILE A 308 -3.09 -5.82 15.35
CA ILE A 308 -3.66 -7.01 14.74
C ILE A 308 -4.11 -8.02 15.79
N LEU A 309 -3.28 -8.30 16.80
CA LEU A 309 -3.52 -9.31 17.84
C LEU A 309 -4.64 -8.93 18.80
N MET A 310 -4.75 -7.65 19.18
CA MET A 310 -5.83 -7.15 20.04
C MET A 310 -7.22 -7.20 19.37
N SER A 311 -7.30 -7.62 18.10
CA SER A 311 -8.54 -7.78 17.35
C SER A 311 -8.87 -9.27 17.22
N PRO A 312 -9.63 -9.86 18.16
CA PRO A 312 -9.97 -11.29 18.12
C PRO A 312 -10.76 -11.71 16.87
N THR A 313 -11.34 -10.74 16.14
CA THR A 313 -12.12 -10.96 14.92
C THR A 313 -11.40 -10.42 13.68
N ASP A 314 -11.13 -11.28 12.69
CA ASP A 314 -10.55 -10.88 11.40
C ASP A 314 -11.59 -10.19 10.51
N ILE A 315 -11.67 -8.87 10.63
CA ILE A 315 -12.63 -7.99 9.96
C ILE A 315 -12.65 -8.11 8.42
N MET A 316 -11.52 -8.45 7.78
CA MET A 316 -11.47 -8.58 6.31
C MET A 316 -12.16 -9.84 5.79
N GLN A 317 -12.41 -10.81 6.65
CA GLN A 317 -13.26 -11.98 6.34
C GLN A 317 -14.61 -11.92 7.03
N ASN A 318 -14.86 -10.87 7.83
CA ASN A 318 -16.06 -10.81 8.61
C ASN A 318 -17.27 -10.74 7.66
N PRO A 319 -18.23 -11.68 7.78
CA PRO A 319 -19.46 -11.69 7.00
C PRO A 319 -20.21 -10.37 7.06
N ALA A 320 -19.96 -9.47 8.00
CA ALA A 320 -20.49 -8.12 8.05
C ALA A 320 -20.04 -7.22 6.87
N PHE A 321 -18.79 -7.31 6.38
CA PHE A 321 -18.38 -6.57 5.17
C PHE A 321 -18.91 -7.25 3.90
N ALA A 322 -19.03 -8.58 3.91
CA ALA A 322 -19.72 -9.31 2.86
C ALA A 322 -21.23 -9.02 2.85
N SER A 323 -21.83 -8.81 4.02
CA SER A 323 -23.24 -8.44 4.18
C SER A 323 -23.43 -6.99 3.75
N LEU A 324 -22.54 -6.05 4.08
CA LEU A 324 -22.56 -4.70 3.51
C LEU A 324 -22.55 -4.74 1.97
N ARG A 325 -21.76 -5.63 1.37
CA ARG A 325 -21.77 -5.85 -0.09
C ARG A 325 -23.09 -6.47 -0.58
N LYS A 326 -23.67 -7.40 0.17
CA LYS A 326 -24.95 -8.06 -0.16
C LYS A 326 -26.13 -7.11 0.01
N THR A 327 -26.26 -6.48 1.17
CA THR A 327 -27.22 -5.42 1.50
C THR A 327 -27.14 -4.24 0.52
N SER A 328 -25.94 -3.83 0.09
CA SER A 328 -25.81 -2.81 -0.96
C SER A 328 -26.39 -3.27 -2.30
N LYS A 329 -26.17 -4.53 -2.70
CA LYS A 329 -26.82 -5.08 -3.89
C LYS A 329 -28.33 -5.17 -3.70
N ASP A 330 -28.79 -5.68 -2.58
CA ASP A 330 -30.21 -5.87 -2.28
C ASP A 330 -30.94 -4.52 -2.21
N LEU A 331 -30.33 -3.47 -1.64
CA LEU A 331 -30.88 -2.11 -1.65
C LEU A 331 -30.94 -1.50 -3.05
N ASN A 332 -29.92 -1.72 -3.88
CA ASN A 332 -29.94 -1.23 -5.26
C ASN A 332 -30.96 -1.99 -6.11
N THR A 333 -31.10 -3.31 -5.90
CA THR A 333 -32.15 -4.11 -6.54
C THR A 333 -33.53 -3.68 -6.08
N ALA A 334 -33.75 -3.45 -4.78
CA ALA A 334 -35.02 -2.97 -4.24
C ALA A 334 -35.37 -1.57 -4.76
N ARG A 335 -34.38 -0.66 -4.84
CA ARG A 335 -34.57 0.67 -5.41
C ARG A 335 -34.92 0.62 -6.90
N ASN A 336 -34.21 -0.20 -7.67
CA ASN A 336 -34.52 -0.41 -9.08
C ASN A 336 -35.92 -1.01 -9.27
N MET A 337 -36.36 -1.92 -8.39
CA MET A 337 -37.73 -2.44 -8.45
C MET A 337 -38.77 -1.36 -8.13
N ASN A 338 -38.54 -0.51 -7.12
CA ASN A 338 -39.44 0.60 -6.82
C ASN A 338 -39.51 1.63 -7.97
N ASP A 339 -38.38 1.95 -8.60
CA ASP A 339 -38.34 2.86 -9.76
C ASP A 339 -39.07 2.24 -10.96
N LEU A 340 -38.92 0.92 -11.18
CA LEU A 340 -39.64 0.17 -12.21
C LEU A 340 -41.16 0.12 -11.94
N GLU A 341 -41.55 0.00 -10.68
CA GLU A 341 -42.95 -0.04 -10.25
C GLU A 341 -43.60 1.35 -10.33
N ALA A 342 -42.87 2.41 -9.98
CA ALA A 342 -43.28 3.80 -10.20
C ALA A 342 -43.45 4.11 -11.70
N GLN A 343 -42.54 3.59 -12.56
CA GLN A 343 -42.70 3.68 -14.02
C GLN A 343 -43.92 2.92 -14.53
N ARG A 344 -44.22 1.72 -14.00
CA ARG A 344 -45.46 0.99 -14.35
C ARG A 344 -46.71 1.75 -13.97
N GLN A 345 -46.74 2.41 -12.81
CA GLN A 345 -47.89 3.20 -12.38
C GLN A 345 -48.11 4.46 -13.23
N HIS A 346 -47.05 5.00 -13.82
CA HIS A 346 -47.13 6.18 -14.70
C HIS A 346 -47.25 5.83 -16.18
N GLN A 347 -47.30 4.54 -16.54
CA GLN A 347 -47.60 4.15 -17.91
C GLN A 347 -49.12 4.26 -18.11
N PRO A 348 -49.62 5.27 -18.85
CA PRO A 348 -51.05 5.45 -19.04
C PRO A 348 -51.60 4.18 -19.69
N SER A 349 -52.72 3.69 -19.14
CA SER A 349 -53.52 2.63 -19.73
C SER A 349 -54.05 3.09 -21.08
N SER A 350 -53.25 3.02 -22.13
CA SER A 350 -53.70 3.13 -23.51
C SER A 350 -54.41 1.82 -23.87
N ARG A 351 -55.62 1.65 -23.34
CA ARG A 351 -56.55 0.59 -23.71
C ARG A 351 -57.96 1.16 -23.87
N GLU A 352 -58.06 2.15 -24.74
CA GLU A 352 -59.23 2.65 -25.47
C GLU A 352 -58.61 3.20 -26.77
N GLU A 353 -59.00 2.92 -28.00
CA GLU A 353 -60.14 2.23 -28.59
C GLU A 353 -59.69 1.85 -30.02
N SER A 354 -59.75 0.58 -30.40
CA SER A 354 -59.57 0.16 -31.79
C SER A 354 -60.93 -0.15 -32.38
N SER A 355 -61.61 0.87 -32.88
CA SER A 355 -62.69 0.72 -33.86
C SER A 355 -62.79 2.00 -34.68
N ILE A 356 -63.01 1.85 -35.99
CA ILE A 356 -63.16 2.90 -37.01
C ILE A 356 -61.82 3.29 -37.69
N LEU A 357 -61.39 2.48 -38.66
CA LEU A 357 -61.06 2.93 -40.02
C LEU A 357 -60.65 1.73 -40.89
N SER A 358 -61.67 0.92 -41.19
CA SER A 358 -61.72 0.16 -42.43
C SER A 358 -62.24 1.06 -43.55
N GLY A 359 -61.48 1.21 -44.63
CA GLY A 359 -62.02 1.60 -45.94
C GLY A 359 -61.60 2.97 -46.44
N ILE A 360 -60.74 2.94 -47.48
CA ILE A 360 -60.60 3.81 -48.67
C ILE A 360 -59.14 3.56 -49.14
N SER A 361 -58.86 2.52 -49.93
CA SER A 361 -59.03 2.41 -51.39
C SER A 361 -58.35 3.51 -52.21
N LYS A 362 -57.25 3.08 -52.85
CA LYS A 362 -56.82 3.33 -54.24
C LYS A 362 -56.15 4.66 -54.65
N ALA A 363 -54.95 4.45 -55.19
CA ALA A 363 -54.45 4.89 -56.49
C ALA A 363 -54.11 6.39 -56.67
N PHE A 364 -52.80 6.67 -56.75
CA PHE A 364 -52.21 7.50 -57.81
C PHE A 364 -50.66 7.40 -57.80
N ASP A 365 -50.10 6.73 -58.80
CA ASP A 365 -48.82 7.10 -59.46
C ASP A 365 -49.18 8.16 -60.52
N PRO A 366 -48.31 9.12 -60.93
CA PRO A 366 -46.94 8.84 -61.39
C PRO A 366 -45.86 9.92 -61.12
N ASP A 367 -44.61 9.53 -61.41
CA ASP A 367 -43.45 10.26 -61.96
C ASP A 367 -43.11 11.70 -61.49
N GLU A 368 -41.87 11.92 -61.02
CA GLU A 368 -40.74 12.40 -61.85
C GLU A 368 -39.63 13.14 -61.05
N SER A 369 -38.38 12.70 -61.28
CA SER A 369 -37.11 13.46 -61.22
C SER A 369 -36.42 13.83 -59.87
N SER A 370 -35.17 13.33 -59.77
CA SER A 370 -33.94 13.99 -59.30
C SER A 370 -33.92 14.61 -57.87
N THR A 371 -32.97 14.32 -56.98
CA THR A 371 -31.53 14.49 -57.15
C THR A 371 -30.81 13.89 -55.92
N THR A 372 -29.67 13.27 -56.19
CA THR A 372 -28.59 12.75 -55.33
C THR A 372 -28.33 13.49 -54.00
N VAL A 373 -28.17 12.74 -52.90
CA VAL A 373 -27.12 12.96 -51.88
C VAL A 373 -26.74 11.61 -51.26
N ASP A 374 -25.53 11.15 -51.57
CA ASP A 374 -24.88 10.00 -50.94
C ASP A 374 -24.44 10.34 -49.51
N PHE A 375 -24.77 9.47 -48.55
CA PHE A 375 -24.07 9.40 -47.27
C PHE A 375 -23.73 7.93 -46.97
N GLU A 376 -22.47 7.58 -47.26
CA GLU A 376 -21.86 6.30 -46.90
C GLU A 376 -21.92 6.11 -45.38
N THR A 377 -22.52 5.00 -44.95
CA THR A 377 -22.34 4.44 -43.60
C THR A 377 -21.59 3.12 -43.73
N PRO A 378 -20.45 2.93 -43.04
CA PRO A 378 -19.71 1.69 -43.11
C PRO A 378 -20.38 0.63 -42.23
N THR A 379 -20.94 -0.39 -42.88
CA THR A 379 -21.26 -1.68 -42.28
C THR A 379 -19.97 -2.37 -41.81
N ARG A 380 -19.81 -2.52 -40.49
CA ARG A 380 -18.71 -3.28 -39.91
C ARG A 380 -19.09 -4.76 -39.87
N ASP A 381 -18.37 -5.51 -40.70
CA ASP A 381 -18.46 -6.94 -40.88
C ASP A 381 -18.37 -7.75 -39.58
N ARG A 382 -19.22 -8.77 -39.55
CA ARG A 382 -19.32 -9.82 -38.55
C ARG A 382 -18.82 -11.10 -39.21
N ASN A 383 -17.57 -11.47 -38.95
CA ASN A 383 -16.98 -12.78 -39.28
C ASN A 383 -15.95 -13.10 -38.18
N SER A 384 -16.27 -14.03 -37.28
CA SER A 384 -16.00 -15.48 -37.40
C SER A 384 -14.56 -15.81 -37.00
N PHE A 385 -14.37 -16.30 -35.78
CA PHE A 385 -13.21 -17.12 -35.43
C PHE A 385 -13.60 -18.19 -34.39
N ILE A 386 -13.77 -19.40 -34.94
CA ILE A 386 -13.29 -20.70 -34.48
C ILE A 386 -13.45 -21.02 -32.98
N THR A 387 -14.49 -21.82 -32.70
CA THR A 387 -14.55 -22.77 -31.59
C THR A 387 -13.57 -23.92 -31.82
N ALA A 388 -12.62 -24.12 -30.91
CA ALA A 388 -11.94 -25.40 -30.73
C ALA A 388 -12.54 -26.09 -29.49
N HIS A 389 -13.22 -27.20 -29.76
CA HIS A 389 -13.69 -28.19 -28.80
C HIS A 389 -12.49 -29.08 -28.46
N ASP A 390 -12.13 -29.21 -27.19
CA ASP A 390 -11.13 -30.19 -26.75
C ASP A 390 -11.74 -31.03 -25.62
N ASP A 391 -12.20 -32.23 -26.00
CA ASP A 391 -12.73 -33.26 -25.13
C ASP A 391 -11.57 -34.07 -24.53
N GLY A 392 -11.01 -33.56 -23.43
CA GLY A 392 -10.04 -34.27 -22.61
C GLY A 392 -10.71 -35.07 -21.49
N LYS A 393 -10.96 -36.36 -21.72
CA LYS A 393 -11.33 -37.36 -20.70
C LYS A 393 -10.38 -37.28 -19.49
N SER A 394 -10.88 -36.92 -18.32
CA SER A 394 -10.19 -37.12 -17.04
C SER A 394 -10.51 -38.53 -16.53
N GLU A 395 -9.53 -39.40 -16.71
CA GLU A 395 -9.46 -40.74 -16.15
C GLU A 395 -9.34 -40.64 -14.61
N LYS A 396 -10.27 -41.30 -13.91
CA LYS A 396 -10.23 -41.41 -12.44
C LYS A 396 -9.12 -42.38 -12.06
N ALA A 397 -8.02 -41.87 -11.51
CA ALA A 397 -7.06 -42.67 -10.79
C ALA A 397 -7.69 -43.18 -9.48
N VAL A 398 -7.82 -44.50 -9.37
CA VAL A 398 -8.14 -45.23 -8.14
C VAL A 398 -6.93 -45.12 -7.22
N VAL A 399 -7.12 -44.55 -6.04
CA VAL A 399 -6.11 -44.55 -4.97
C VAL A 399 -6.30 -45.85 -4.18
N GLU A 400 -5.38 -46.80 -4.35
CA GLU A 400 -5.24 -47.95 -3.47
C GLU A 400 -4.72 -47.48 -2.11
N HIS A 401 -5.45 -47.83 -1.05
CA HIS A 401 -4.98 -47.75 0.32
C HIS A 401 -3.95 -48.86 0.55
N MET A 402 -2.72 -48.46 0.85
CA MET A 402 -1.67 -49.36 1.30
C MET A 402 -1.71 -49.39 2.83
N ASP A 403 -2.25 -50.47 3.39
CA ASP A 403 -2.17 -50.78 4.81
C ASP A 403 -0.72 -51.17 5.15
N ILE A 404 -0.15 -50.52 6.16
CA ILE A 404 1.15 -50.86 6.74
C ILE A 404 0.87 -51.57 8.07
N ASN A 405 1.27 -52.84 8.13
CA ASN A 405 1.49 -53.61 9.37
C ASN A 405 2.81 -53.21 10.02
#